data_AF-A0A2L2YM79-F1
#
_entry.id   AF-A0A2L2YM79-F1
#
_cell.length_a   1.000
_cell.length_b   1.000
_cell.length_c   1.000
_cell.angle_alpha   90.00
_cell.angle_beta   90.00
_cell.angle_gamma   90.00
#
_symmetry.space_group_name_H-M   'P 1'
#
loop_
_entity.id
_entity.type
_entity.pdbx_description
1 polymer ?
#
loop_
_entity_poly.entity_id
_entity_poly.type
_entity_poly.pdbx_seq_one_letter_code
_entity_poly.pdbx_strand_id
1 'polypeptide(L)'
;FDKRDSEKSFFLTSCGHIYCRDCEENCARGQCKLCGNQCTTIILSSTMKPDVQVYFTDPDELLKKKVKEVQQVSEFQKNHRARLVAHQRKQLKKFKTIREDFRNLIKNLKELDNERKKLLQENDVMKKYISMQRNASSSNPGSAQRSDRGRKSPYEEKSPLKEGKIPKHRE
;
A
#
# COMPACT_ATOMS: atom_id res chain seq x y z
N PHE A 1 -21.11 24.70 35.30
CA PHE A 1 -21.32 26.02 35.94
C PHE A 1 -22.69 26.53 35.55
N ASP A 2 -23.66 26.26 36.42
CA ASP A 2 -25.06 26.51 36.15
C ASP A 2 -25.38 28.01 36.22
N LYS A 3 -26.31 28.46 35.37
CA LYS A 3 -26.72 29.85 35.24
C LYS A 3 -27.62 30.20 36.41
N ARG A 4 -27.04 30.80 37.46
CA ARG A 4 -27.69 31.70 38.43
C ARG A 4 -26.68 31.97 39.54
N ASP A 5 -25.84 32.98 39.38
CA ASP A 5 -25.31 33.66 40.56
C ASP A 5 -24.88 35.08 40.18
N SER A 6 -25.43 36.03 40.92
CA SER A 6 -25.05 37.43 40.92
C SER A 6 -23.53 37.55 41.04
N GLU A 7 -22.86 38.02 39.98
CA GLU A 7 -21.55 38.68 39.87
C GLU A 7 -20.42 38.34 40.88
N LYS A 8 -20.38 37.16 41.48
CA LYS A 8 -19.30 36.74 42.38
C LYS A 8 -18.11 36.27 41.54
N SER A 9 -17.16 37.18 41.33
CA SER A 9 -15.87 36.86 40.71
C SER A 9 -14.96 36.14 41.70
N PHE A 10 -14.38 35.02 41.28
CA PHE A 10 -13.36 34.31 42.03
C PHE A 10 -12.00 34.46 41.35
N PHE A 11 -10.93 34.38 42.14
CA PHE A 11 -9.56 34.55 41.70
C PHE A 11 -8.72 33.36 42.18
N LEU A 12 -7.99 32.74 41.26
CA LEU A 12 -7.08 31.65 41.53
C LEU A 12 -5.63 32.18 41.57
N THR A 13 -4.91 31.87 42.63
CA THR A 13 -3.48 32.16 42.76
C THR A 13 -2.62 31.08 42.09
N SER A 14 -1.39 31.42 41.70
CA SER A 14 -0.41 30.46 41.16
C SER A 14 -0.02 29.32 42.12
N CYS A 15 -0.31 29.47 43.42
CA CYS A 15 -0.16 28.39 44.41
C CYS A 15 -1.43 27.54 44.62
N GLY A 16 -2.49 27.76 43.83
CA GLY A 16 -3.71 26.94 43.84
C GLY A 16 -4.81 27.38 44.80
N HIS A 17 -4.64 28.49 45.52
CA HIS A 17 -5.65 29.01 46.44
C HIS A 17 -6.66 29.94 45.74
N ILE A 18 -7.93 29.85 46.14
CA ILE A 18 -9.06 30.60 45.56
C ILE A 18 -9.55 31.67 46.53
N TYR A 19 -9.75 32.90 46.03
CA TYR A 19 -10.30 34.05 46.76
C TYR A 19 -11.54 34.59 46.06
N CYS A 20 -12.53 35.11 46.80
CA CYS A 20 -13.58 35.94 46.20
C CYS A 20 -13.05 37.35 45.88
N ARG A 21 -13.80 38.13 45.08
CA ARG A 21 -13.46 39.51 44.74
C ARG A 21 -13.11 40.37 45.96
N ASP A 22 -13.89 40.30 47.03
CA ASP A 22 -13.68 41.12 48.23
C ASP A 22 -12.41 40.72 49.00
N CYS A 23 -12.00 39.45 48.92
CA CYS A 23 -10.77 38.96 49.53
C CYS A 23 -9.53 39.18 48.64
N GLU A 24 -9.69 39.33 47.32
CA GLU A 24 -8.57 39.46 46.39
C GLU A 24 -7.76 40.74 46.64
N GLU A 25 -8.46 41.87 46.82
CA GLU A 25 -7.82 43.18 47.04
C GLU A 25 -6.93 43.21 48.29
N ASN A 26 -7.31 42.45 49.33
CA ASN A 26 -6.62 42.45 50.62
C ASN A 26 -5.63 41.28 50.81
N CYS A 27 -5.83 40.16 50.11
CA CYS A 27 -5.14 38.89 50.43
C CYS A 27 -4.31 38.29 49.29
N ALA A 28 -4.34 38.85 48.07
CA ALA A 28 -3.73 38.18 46.93
C ALA A 28 -2.86 39.08 46.02
N ARG A 29 -2.69 40.38 46.34
CA ARG A 29 -1.73 41.25 45.63
C ARG A 29 -0.29 40.91 46.02
N GLY A 30 0.31 39.98 45.30
CA GLY A 30 1.74 39.66 45.35
C GLY A 30 2.13 38.61 46.39
N GLN A 31 1.31 38.35 47.42
CA GLN A 31 1.56 37.31 48.42
C GLN A 31 0.27 36.64 48.88
N CYS A 32 0.20 35.31 48.80
CA CYS A 32 -0.94 34.51 49.22
C CYS A 32 -1.04 34.44 50.75
N LYS A 33 -2.17 34.82 51.34
CA LYS A 33 -2.35 34.78 52.80
C LYS A 33 -2.55 33.37 53.38
N LEU A 34 -2.95 32.39 52.58
CA LEU A 34 -3.14 31.01 53.05
C LEU A 34 -1.82 30.24 53.20
N CYS A 35 -0.83 30.49 52.34
CA CYS A 35 0.45 29.77 52.38
C CYS A 35 1.69 30.67 52.50
N GLY A 36 1.54 32.00 52.46
CA GLY A 36 2.63 32.96 52.56
C GLY A 36 3.48 33.13 51.30
N ASN A 37 3.26 32.35 50.23
CA ASN A 37 4.06 32.40 49.01
C ASN A 37 3.76 33.64 48.16
N GLN A 38 4.78 34.14 47.45
CA GLN A 38 4.56 35.13 46.39
C GLN A 38 3.80 34.48 45.23
N CYS A 39 2.71 35.10 44.79
CA CYS A 39 1.79 34.50 43.82
C CYS A 39 1.20 35.54 42.87
N THR A 40 0.93 35.10 41.65
CA THR A 40 0.10 35.83 40.69
C THR A 40 -1.35 35.35 40.80
N THR A 41 -2.32 36.20 40.44
CA THR A 41 -3.75 35.87 40.41
C THR A 41 -4.29 35.86 38.99
N ILE A 42 -5.22 34.95 38.73
CA ILE A 42 -6.05 34.94 37.52
C ILE A 42 -7.53 34.86 37.90
N ILE A 43 -8.40 35.47 37.11
CA ILE A 43 -9.85 35.42 37.34
C ILE A 43 -10.38 34.06 36.88
N LEU A 44 -11.15 33.39 37.75
CA LEU A 44 -11.93 32.21 37.40
C LEU A 44 -13.20 32.66 36.65
N SER A 45 -13.14 32.61 35.33
CA SER A 45 -14.25 32.93 34.44
C SER A 45 -14.39 31.89 33.33
N SER A 46 -15.51 31.93 32.60
CA SER A 46 -15.70 31.17 31.36
C SER A 46 -14.76 31.61 30.21
N THR A 47 -14.03 32.72 30.39
CA THR A 47 -13.07 33.28 29.41
C THR A 47 -11.61 32.92 29.71
N MET A 48 -11.37 32.03 30.68
CA MET A 48 -10.03 31.50 30.95
C MET A 48 -9.43 30.77 29.74
N LYS A 49 -8.09 30.71 29.69
CA LYS A 49 -7.38 29.91 28.67
C LYS A 49 -7.82 28.43 28.75
N PRO A 50 -8.04 27.75 27.61
CA PRO A 50 -8.50 26.35 27.60
C PRO A 50 -7.65 25.41 28.45
N ASP A 51 -6.33 25.61 28.46
CA ASP A 51 -5.37 24.78 29.21
C ASP A 51 -5.53 24.92 30.73
N VAL A 52 -6.11 26.03 31.20
CA VAL A 52 -6.44 26.24 32.62
C VAL A 52 -7.87 25.80 32.91
N GLN A 53 -8.79 26.06 31.98
CA GLN A 53 -10.21 25.70 32.09
C GLN A 53 -10.42 24.19 32.26
N VAL A 54 -9.54 23.36 31.68
CA VAL A 54 -9.63 21.90 31.79
C VAL A 54 -9.60 21.39 33.23
N TYR A 55 -8.91 22.09 34.14
CA TYR A 55 -8.83 21.72 35.56
C TYR A 55 -10.10 22.05 36.35
N PHE A 56 -10.96 22.90 35.80
CA PHE A 56 -12.24 23.30 36.39
C PHE A 56 -13.44 22.71 35.65
N THR A 57 -13.20 21.93 34.60
CA THR A 57 -14.25 21.23 33.86
C THR A 57 -14.71 20.02 34.66
N ASP A 58 -15.99 19.69 34.55
CA ASP A 58 -16.55 18.50 35.17
C ASP A 58 -15.77 17.24 34.73
N PRO A 59 -15.31 16.39 35.66
CA PRO A 59 -14.51 15.20 35.34
C PRO A 59 -15.22 14.24 34.39
N ASP A 60 -16.54 14.08 34.51
CA ASP A 60 -17.31 13.18 33.66
C ASP A 60 -17.43 13.73 32.24
N GLU A 61 -17.61 15.05 32.09
CA GLU A 61 -17.60 15.72 30.78
C GLU A 61 -16.24 15.59 30.09
N LEU A 62 -15.15 15.82 30.83
CA LEU A 62 -13.80 15.68 30.31
C LEU A 62 -13.53 14.25 29.86
N LEU A 63 -13.89 13.26 30.69
CA LEU A 63 -13.73 11.85 30.37
C LEU A 63 -14.51 11.48 29.10
N LYS A 64 -15.78 11.87 29.00
CA LYS A 64 -16.61 11.62 27.81
C LYS A 64 -15.97 12.19 26.54
N LYS A 65 -15.44 13.43 26.61
CA LYS A 65 -14.75 14.06 25.48
C LYS A 65 -13.52 13.26 25.07
N LYS A 66 -12.67 12.87 26.03
CA LYS A 66 -11.44 12.11 25.74
C LYS A 66 -11.71 10.71 25.23
N VAL A 67 -12.70 10.00 25.77
CA VAL A 67 -13.13 8.70 25.26
C VAL A 67 -13.59 8.82 23.81
N LYS A 68 -14.37 9.85 23.48
CA LYS A 68 -14.82 10.11 22.11
C LYS A 68 -13.65 10.38 21.15
N GLU A 69 -12.67 11.20 21.56
CA GLU A 69 -11.45 11.47 20.78
C GLU A 69 -10.69 10.16 20.48
N VAL A 70 -10.48 9.32 21.50
CA VAL A 70 -9.80 8.02 21.36
C VAL A 70 -10.58 7.08 20.45
N GLN A 71 -11.90 7.02 20.59
CA GLN A 71 -12.75 6.19 19.77
C GLN A 71 -12.66 6.58 18.29
N GLN A 72 -12.72 7.87 17.97
CA GLN A 72 -12.59 8.36 16.61
C GLN A 72 -11.24 7.96 15.97
N VAL A 73 -10.14 8.11 16.71
CA VAL A 73 -8.81 7.71 16.24
C VAL A 73 -8.75 6.19 16.03
N SER A 74 -9.31 5.41 16.95
CA SER A 74 -9.34 3.95 16.86
C SER A 74 -10.11 3.46 15.64
N GLU A 75 -11.29 4.04 15.38
CA GLU A 75 -12.12 3.73 14.21
C GLU A 75 -11.41 4.08 12.90
N PHE A 76 -10.79 5.26 12.84
CA PHE A 76 -9.98 5.67 11.70
C PHE A 76 -8.87 4.67 11.40
N GLN A 77 -8.09 4.31 12.42
CA GLN A 77 -7.00 3.35 12.26
C GLN A 77 -7.50 1.95 11.88
N LYS A 78 -8.62 1.50 12.45
CA LYS A 78 -9.25 0.21 12.10
C LYS A 78 -9.65 0.18 10.62
N ASN A 79 -10.28 1.24 10.13
CA ASN A 79 -10.68 1.35 8.73
C ASN A 79 -9.47 1.39 7.79
N HIS A 80 -8.42 2.11 8.16
CA HIS A 80 -7.17 2.15 7.38
C HIS A 80 -6.51 0.76 7.31
N ARG A 81 -6.40 0.06 8.44
CA ARG A 81 -5.90 -1.32 8.49
C ARG A 81 -6.72 -2.26 7.61
N ALA A 82 -8.05 -2.18 7.67
CA ALA A 82 -8.94 -3.01 6.86
C ALA A 82 -8.73 -2.79 5.36
N ARG A 83 -8.59 -1.53 4.93
CA ARG A 83 -8.31 -1.18 3.53
C ARG A 83 -6.96 -1.71 3.06
N LEU A 84 -5.92 -1.57 3.88
CA LEU A 84 -4.58 -2.09 3.57
C LEU A 84 -4.60 -3.61 3.39
N VAL A 85 -5.23 -4.33 4.32
CA VAL A 85 -5.36 -5.80 4.25
C VAL A 85 -6.14 -6.22 3.01
N ALA A 86 -7.23 -5.52 2.67
CA ALA A 86 -8.00 -5.80 1.46
C ALA A 86 -7.16 -5.60 0.18
N HIS A 87 -6.38 -4.52 0.11
CA HIS A 87 -5.46 -4.27 -0.99
C HIS A 87 -4.40 -5.37 -1.11
N GLN A 88 -3.72 -5.72 -0.01
CA GLN A 88 -2.71 -6.78 0.01
C GLN A 88 -3.29 -8.13 -0.42
N ARG A 89 -4.49 -8.48 0.06
CA ARG A 89 -5.21 -9.69 -0.38
C ARG A 89 -5.47 -9.69 -1.89
N LYS A 90 -5.87 -8.55 -2.46
CA LYS A 90 -6.07 -8.41 -3.91
C LYS A 90 -4.76 -8.62 -4.67
N GLN A 91 -3.67 -8.04 -4.20
CA GLN A 91 -2.35 -8.21 -4.83
C GLN A 91 -1.87 -9.67 -4.74
N LEU A 92 -2.02 -10.33 -3.58
CA LEU A 92 -1.71 -11.74 -3.42
C LEU A 92 -2.51 -12.64 -4.36
N LYS A 93 -3.81 -12.36 -4.58
CA LYS A 93 -4.62 -13.08 -5.55
C LYS A 93 -4.07 -12.93 -6.97
N LYS A 94 -3.73 -11.71 -7.40
CA LYS A 94 -3.11 -11.47 -8.72
C LYS A 94 -1.81 -12.24 -8.89
N PHE A 95 -0.92 -12.21 -7.89
CA PHE A 95 0.34 -12.96 -7.95
C PHE A 95 0.12 -14.47 -8.01
N LYS A 96 -0.91 -15.00 -7.33
CA LYS A 96 -1.28 -16.41 -7.43
C LYS A 96 -1.75 -16.77 -8.84
N THR A 97 -2.61 -15.97 -9.45
CA THR A 97 -3.07 -16.17 -10.83
C THR A 97 -1.90 -16.14 -11.82
N ILE A 98 -1.06 -15.10 -11.77
CA ILE A 98 0.11 -14.97 -12.64
C ILE A 98 1.04 -16.20 -12.49
N ARG A 99 1.27 -16.66 -11.26
CA ARG A 99 2.10 -17.84 -11.01
C ARG A 99 1.50 -19.12 -11.60
N GLU A 100 0.18 -19.26 -11.60
CA GLU A 100 -0.51 -20.37 -12.25
C GLU A 100 -0.35 -20.29 -13.77
N ASP A 101 -0.58 -19.12 -14.35
CA ASP A 101 -0.44 -18.88 -15.79
C ASP A 101 0.98 -19.20 -16.26
N PHE A 102 2.00 -18.76 -15.52
CA PHE A 102 3.40 -19.11 -15.81
C PHE A 102 3.67 -20.60 -15.71
N ARG A 103 3.11 -21.31 -14.72
CA ARG A 103 3.26 -22.77 -14.60
C ARG A 103 2.65 -23.48 -15.81
N ASN A 104 1.47 -23.07 -16.23
CA ASN A 104 0.80 -23.61 -17.42
C ASN A 104 1.58 -23.30 -18.70
N LEU A 105 2.09 -22.08 -18.84
CA LEU A 105 2.91 -21.69 -19.98
C LEU A 105 4.18 -22.54 -20.08
N ILE A 106 4.89 -22.76 -18.97
CA ILE A 106 6.09 -23.61 -18.93
C ILE A 106 5.74 -25.06 -19.32
N LYS A 107 4.61 -25.58 -18.86
CA LYS A 107 4.15 -26.93 -19.21
C LYS A 107 3.89 -27.04 -20.71
N ASN A 108 3.14 -26.10 -21.28
CA ASN A 108 2.84 -26.06 -22.72
C ASN A 108 4.11 -25.93 -23.56
N LEU A 109 5.07 -25.09 -23.14
CA LEU A 109 6.36 -24.94 -23.83
C LEU A 109 7.16 -26.24 -23.86
N LYS A 110 7.13 -27.02 -22.75
CA LYS A 110 7.79 -28.34 -22.71
C LYS A 110 7.11 -29.35 -23.64
N GLU A 111 5.78 -29.34 -23.70
CA GLU A 111 5.01 -30.21 -24.58
C GLU A 111 5.30 -29.90 -26.06
N LEU A 112 5.26 -28.61 -26.44
CA LEU A 112 5.61 -28.15 -27.78
C LEU A 112 7.07 -28.46 -28.16
N ASP A 113 8.02 -28.32 -27.24
CA ASP A 113 9.42 -28.67 -27.50
C ASP A 113 9.60 -30.17 -27.76
N ASN A 114 8.88 -31.02 -27.01
CA ASN A 114 8.90 -32.46 -27.20
C ASN A 114 8.29 -32.86 -28.55
N GLU A 115 7.17 -32.27 -28.93
CA GLU A 115 6.54 -32.51 -30.24
C GLU A 115 7.44 -32.05 -31.39
N ARG A 116 8.04 -30.86 -31.28
CA ARG A 116 9.03 -30.35 -32.22
C ARG A 116 10.19 -31.34 -32.41
N LYS A 117 10.71 -31.91 -31.32
CA LYS A 117 11.80 -32.90 -31.39
C LYS A 117 11.38 -34.18 -32.12
N LYS A 118 10.17 -34.68 -31.88
CA LYS A 118 9.63 -35.85 -32.60
C LYS A 118 9.49 -35.58 -34.08
N LEU A 119 8.89 -34.44 -34.46
CA LEU A 119 8.74 -34.05 -35.86
C LEU A 119 10.10 -33.88 -36.56
N LEU A 120 11.11 -33.34 -35.87
CA LEU A 120 12.46 -33.24 -36.41
C LEU A 120 13.09 -34.62 -36.67
N GLN A 121 12.89 -35.58 -35.76
CA GLN A 121 13.37 -36.96 -35.94
C GLN A 121 12.67 -37.64 -37.13
N GLU A 122 11.35 -37.54 -37.22
CA GLU A 122 10.58 -38.09 -38.35
C GLU A 122 11.00 -37.47 -39.69
N ASN A 123 11.22 -36.15 -39.71
CA ASN A 123 11.69 -35.43 -40.89
C ASN A 123 13.09 -35.88 -41.34
N ASP A 124 14.00 -36.13 -40.39
CA ASP A 124 15.34 -36.64 -40.67
C ASP A 124 15.30 -38.05 -41.29
N VAL A 125 14.46 -38.94 -40.74
CA VAL A 125 14.24 -40.28 -41.28
C VAL A 125 13.69 -40.21 -42.71
N MET A 126 12.66 -39.37 -42.94
CA MET A 126 12.10 -39.18 -44.28
C MET A 126 13.13 -38.63 -45.28
N LYS A 127 13.95 -37.65 -44.87
CA LYS A 127 15.04 -37.12 -45.72
C LYS A 127 16.05 -38.19 -46.11
N LYS A 128 16.45 -39.05 -45.17
CA LYS A 128 17.34 -40.19 -45.43
C LYS A 128 16.71 -41.20 -46.40
N TYR A 129 15.43 -41.50 -46.23
CA TYR A 129 14.72 -42.40 -47.15
C TYR A 129 14.66 -41.85 -48.58
N ILE A 130 14.34 -40.56 -48.74
CA ILE A 130 14.31 -39.88 -50.04
C ILE A 130 15.70 -39.83 -50.69
N SER A 131 16.76 -39.56 -49.92
CA SER A 131 18.12 -39.55 -50.47
C SER A 131 18.58 -40.93 -50.94
N MET A 132 18.25 -42.00 -50.19
CA MET A 132 18.51 -43.38 -50.61
C MET A 132 17.76 -43.74 -51.90
N GLN A 133 16.47 -43.40 -52.02
CA GLN A 133 15.71 -43.63 -53.25
C GLN A 133 16.33 -42.88 -54.44
N ARG A 134 16.69 -41.60 -54.27
CA ARG A 134 17.30 -40.79 -55.34
C ARG A 134 18.64 -41.37 -55.79
N ASN A 135 19.44 -41.90 -54.87
CA ASN A 135 20.71 -42.55 -55.17
C ASN A 135 20.51 -43.91 -55.87
N ALA A 136 19.50 -44.69 -55.50
CA ALA A 136 19.16 -45.93 -56.20
C ALA A 136 18.70 -45.67 -57.65
N SER A 137 17.91 -44.62 -57.88
CA SER A 137 17.45 -44.21 -59.22
C SER A 137 18.53 -43.58 -60.11
N SER A 138 19.69 -43.20 -59.58
CA SER A 138 20.81 -42.60 -60.34
C SER A 138 21.87 -43.61 -60.80
N SER A 139 21.63 -44.91 -60.61
CA SER A 139 22.48 -46.01 -61.11
C SER A 139 22.31 -46.31 -62.60
N ASN A 140 21.59 -45.47 -63.35
CA ASN A 140 21.42 -45.62 -64.80
C ASN A 140 22.27 -44.56 -65.53
N PRO A 141 23.35 -44.92 -66.26
CA PRO A 141 24.18 -43.96 -66.96
C PRO A 141 23.45 -43.54 -68.25
N GLY A 142 22.70 -42.45 -68.19
CA GLY A 142 21.97 -41.95 -69.35
C GLY A 142 21.51 -40.51 -69.18
N SER A 143 22.26 -39.60 -69.81
CA SER A 143 21.93 -38.21 -70.13
C SER A 143 22.08 -37.14 -69.02
N ALA A 144 23.11 -36.33 -69.19
CA ALA A 144 23.36 -35.07 -68.51
C ALA A 144 22.48 -33.93 -69.07
N GLN A 145 22.10 -33.00 -68.18
CA GLN A 145 21.69 -31.57 -68.34
C GLN A 145 20.48 -31.30 -67.43
N ARG A 146 20.35 -30.24 -66.61
CA ARG A 146 21.01 -28.93 -66.47
C ARG A 146 20.94 -28.48 -65.00
N SER A 147 21.82 -27.58 -64.61
CA SER A 147 21.75 -26.78 -63.39
C SER A 147 20.52 -25.85 -63.38
N ASP A 148 19.74 -25.86 -62.29
CA ASP A 148 18.84 -24.75 -61.96
C ASP A 148 19.07 -24.31 -60.50
N ARG A 149 19.12 -23.01 -60.34
CA ARG A 149 19.66 -22.27 -59.21
C ARG A 149 18.65 -22.24 -58.06
N GLY A 150 19.18 -22.43 -56.85
CA GLY A 150 18.69 -21.89 -55.58
C GLY A 150 17.18 -21.67 -55.40
N ARG A 151 16.48 -22.65 -54.83
CA ARG A 151 15.21 -22.42 -54.14
C ARG A 151 15.49 -22.40 -52.63
N LYS A 152 15.61 -21.21 -52.06
CA LYS A 152 15.70 -21.04 -50.60
C LYS A 152 14.45 -21.63 -49.94
N SER A 153 14.65 -22.35 -48.83
CA SER A 153 13.59 -22.96 -48.03
C SER A 153 12.63 -21.88 -47.49
N PRO A 154 11.30 -22.06 -47.56
CA PRO A 154 10.33 -21.06 -47.08
C PRO A 154 10.32 -20.84 -45.56
N TYR A 155 11.13 -21.58 -44.80
CA TYR A 155 11.10 -21.60 -43.33
C TYR A 155 12.23 -20.83 -42.65
N GLU A 156 13.13 -20.20 -43.41
CA GLU A 156 14.08 -19.27 -42.80
C GLU A 156 13.50 -17.86 -42.76
N GLU A 157 13.51 -17.31 -41.54
CA GLU A 157 13.22 -15.91 -41.19
C GLU A 157 11.76 -15.56 -40.83
N LYS A 158 11.46 -15.70 -39.53
CA LYS A 158 10.90 -14.61 -38.69
C LYS A 158 10.98 -15.03 -37.22
N SER A 159 12.03 -14.60 -36.54
CA SER A 159 12.00 -14.38 -35.09
C SER A 159 11.74 -12.89 -34.85
N PRO A 160 10.54 -12.48 -34.41
CA PRO A 160 10.38 -11.19 -33.79
C PRO A 160 10.62 -11.37 -32.28
N LEU A 161 11.87 -11.26 -31.85
CA LEU A 161 12.13 -10.72 -30.50
C LEU A 161 11.70 -9.25 -30.55
N LYS A 162 10.40 -9.00 -30.32
CA LYS A 162 9.94 -7.66 -29.98
C LYS A 162 10.22 -7.47 -28.49
N GLU A 163 11.16 -6.59 -28.21
CA GLU A 163 11.43 -6.00 -26.92
C GLU A 163 10.11 -5.60 -26.24
N GLY A 164 9.85 -6.18 -25.07
CA GLY A 164 8.76 -5.77 -24.23
C GLY A 164 9.01 -4.37 -23.71
N LYS A 165 8.25 -3.38 -24.18
CA LYS A 165 8.10 -2.11 -23.47
C LYS A 165 7.35 -2.39 -22.17
N ILE A 166 8.06 -2.32 -21.05
CA ILE A 166 7.48 -2.30 -19.70
C ILE A 166 6.73 -0.96 -19.54
N PRO A 167 5.42 -0.94 -19.28
CA PRO A 167 4.75 0.28 -18.86
C PRO A 167 5.22 0.63 -17.45
N LYS A 168 5.84 1.80 -17.30
CA LYS A 168 6.10 2.40 -15.98
C LYS A 168 4.76 2.64 -15.29
N HIS A 169 4.51 1.92 -14.20
CA HIS A 169 3.48 2.29 -13.25
C HIS A 169 3.89 3.61 -12.58
N ARG A 170 3.06 4.64 -12.74
CA ARG A 170 3.13 5.89 -11.99
C ARG A 170 2.54 5.65 -10.60
N GLU A 171 3.26 6.13 -9.60
CA GLU A 171 2.94 6.10 -8.16
C GLU A 171 1.61 6.79 -7.83
#